data_AF-A0A932PWN6-F1
#
_entry.id   AF-A0A932PWN6-F1
#
_cell.length_a   1.000
_cell.length_b   1.000
_cell.length_c   1.000
_cell.angle_alpha   90.00
_cell.angle_beta   90.00
_cell.angle_gamma   90.00
#
_symmetry.space_group_name_H-M   'P 1'
#
loop_
_entity.id
_entity.type
_entity.pdbx_description
1 polymer ?
#
loop_
_entity_poly.entity_id
_entity_poly.type
_entity_poly.pdbx_seq_one_letter_code
_entity_poly.pdbx_strand_id
1 'polypeptide(L)'
;MKRKTYDVQVRGVPAALRDGLKRRAAGKGVSMSRYVIRVLTDDIERPTLEEWIEETGKLPRVEGISGAELIREIRREAEEGLED
;
A
#
# COMPACT_ATOMS: atom_id res chain seq x y z
N MET A 1 -5.58 23.14 -5.30
CA MET A 1 -4.66 22.94 -6.44
C MET A 1 -5.04 21.65 -7.16
N LYS A 2 -5.06 21.62 -8.50
CA LYS A 2 -5.25 20.35 -9.25
C LYS A 2 -3.99 19.48 -9.10
N ARG A 3 -4.13 18.19 -8.77
CA ARG A 3 -3.00 17.25 -8.81
C ARG A 3 -2.55 17.07 -10.26
N LYS A 4 -1.23 17.03 -10.48
CA LYS A 4 -0.67 16.67 -11.78
C LYS A 4 -0.93 15.18 -12.04
N THR A 5 -1.42 14.85 -13.23
CA THR A 5 -1.71 13.48 -13.65
C THR A 5 -0.86 13.12 -14.87
N TYR A 6 -0.46 11.85 -14.97
CA TYR A 6 0.26 11.31 -16.11
C TYR A 6 -0.46 10.06 -16.61
N ASP A 7 -0.51 9.88 -17.93
CA ASP A 7 -1.07 8.66 -18.53
C ASP A 7 0.01 7.57 -18.61
N VAL A 8 -0.38 6.35 -18.25
CA VAL A 8 0.50 5.16 -18.31
C VAL A 8 -0.11 4.15 -19.26
N GLN A 9 0.61 3.82 -20.33
CA GLN A 9 0.22 2.76 -21.27
C GLN A 9 0.92 1.44 -20.89
N VAL A 10 0.15 0.46 -20.43
CA VAL A 10 0.65 -0.88 -20.13
C VAL A 10 0.53 -1.75 -21.38
N ARG A 11 1.66 -2.24 -21.91
CA ARG A 11 1.72 -3.12 -23.09
C ARG A 11 1.75 -4.59 -22.68
N GLY A 12 1.31 -5.48 -23.58
CA GLY A 12 1.39 -6.93 -23.37
C GLY A 12 0.40 -7.49 -22.35
N VAL A 13 -0.65 -6.73 -21.99
CA VAL A 13 -1.66 -7.20 -21.04
C VAL A 13 -2.43 -8.39 -21.62
N PRO A 14 -2.43 -9.57 -20.97
CA PRO A 14 -3.20 -10.71 -21.44
C PRO A 14 -4.69 -10.37 -21.55
N ALA A 15 -5.35 -10.84 -22.61
CA ALA A 15 -6.77 -10.54 -22.86
C ALA A 15 -7.66 -10.93 -21.65
N ALA A 16 -7.41 -12.10 -21.07
CA ALA A 16 -8.13 -12.56 -19.88
C ALA A 16 -8.00 -11.61 -18.68
N LEU A 17 -6.82 -11.03 -18.47
CA LEU A 17 -6.59 -10.05 -17.41
C LEU A 17 -7.37 -8.75 -17.69
N ARG A 18 -7.28 -8.22 -18.91
CA ARG A 18 -8.04 -7.03 -19.33
C ARG A 18 -9.54 -7.24 -19.13
N ASP A 19 -10.07 -8.39 -19.53
CA ASP A 19 -11.50 -8.68 -19.44
C ASP A 19 -11.94 -8.86 -17.98
N GLY A 20 -11.09 -9.46 -17.14
CA GLY A 20 -11.27 -9.50 -15.70
C GLY A 20 -11.35 -8.11 -15.07
N LEU A 21 -10.41 -7.22 -15.40
CA LEU A 21 -10.40 -5.83 -14.94
C LEU A 21 -11.66 -5.08 -15.37
N LYS A 22 -12.06 -5.23 -16.64
CA LYS A 22 -13.29 -4.62 -17.18
C LYS A 22 -14.53 -5.08 -16.42
N ARG A 23 -14.66 -6.39 -16.16
CA ARG A 23 -15.79 -6.96 -15.42
C ARG A 23 -15.86 -6.44 -13.99
N ARG A 24 -14.72 -6.40 -13.28
CA ARG A 24 -14.66 -5.88 -11.91
C ARG A 24 -14.96 -4.38 -11.84
N ALA A 25 -14.47 -3.60 -12.79
CA ALA A 25 -14.77 -2.17 -12.88
C ALA A 25 -16.28 -1.92 -13.08
N ALA A 26 -16.90 -2.65 -14.03
CA ALA A 26 -18.33 -2.58 -14.28
C ALA A 26 -19.15 -2.98 -13.04
N GLY A 27 -18.79 -4.08 -12.37
CA GLY A 27 -19.45 -4.52 -11.13
C GLY A 27 -19.34 -3.51 -9.97
N LYS A 28 -18.33 -2.63 -10.00
CA LYS A 28 -18.16 -1.53 -9.03
C LYS A 28 -18.71 -0.18 -9.50
N GLY A 29 -19.37 -0.12 -10.67
CA GLY A 29 -19.92 1.12 -11.23
C GLY A 29 -18.87 2.19 -11.55
N VAL A 30 -17.62 1.79 -11.85
CA VAL A 30 -16.53 2.72 -12.16
C VAL A 30 -15.90 2.42 -13.51
N SER A 31 -15.24 3.42 -14.10
CA SER A 31 -14.43 3.18 -15.30
C SER A 31 -13.27 2.21 -15.00
N MET A 32 -12.85 1.47 -16.02
CA MET A 32 -11.72 0.54 -15.90
C MET A 32 -10.44 1.25 -15.47
N SER A 33 -10.16 2.44 -16.02
CA SER A 33 -9.02 3.26 -15.61
C SER A 33 -9.08 3.62 -14.12
N ARG A 34 -10.24 4.08 -13.62
CA ARG A 34 -10.42 4.39 -12.20
C ARG A 34 -10.25 3.15 -11.31
N TYR A 35 -10.73 2.00 -11.76
CA TYR A 35 -10.54 0.73 -11.03
C TYR A 35 -9.07 0.34 -10.95
N VAL A 36 -8.34 0.40 -12.08
CA VAL A 36 -6.91 0.08 -12.12
C VAL A 36 -6.09 1.04 -11.26
N ILE A 37 -6.36 2.34 -11.33
CA ILE A 37 -5.69 3.34 -10.48
C ILE A 37 -5.88 3.02 -8.99
N ARG A 38 -7.09 2.62 -8.57
CA ARG A 38 -7.35 2.21 -7.19
C ARG A 38 -6.51 1.00 -6.81
N VAL A 39 -6.54 -0.06 -7.61
CA VAL A 39 -5.74 -1.27 -7.35
C VAL A 39 -4.25 -0.93 -7.21
N LEU A 40 -3.72 -0.09 -8.11
CA LEU A 40 -2.32 0.33 -8.04
C LEU A 40 -2.03 1.23 -6.83
N THR A 41 -2.99 2.07 -6.45
CA THR A 41 -2.86 2.93 -5.25
C THR A 41 -2.83 2.07 -3.99
N ASP A 42 -3.75 1.12 -3.87
CA ASP A 42 -3.84 0.20 -2.74
C ASP A 42 -2.57 -0.67 -2.63
N ASP A 43 -1.96 -1.02 -3.77
CA ASP A 43 -0.70 -1.80 -3.84
C ASP A 43 0.51 -1.00 -3.37
N ILE A 44 0.63 0.27 -3.78
CA ILE A 44 1.77 1.14 -3.42
C ILE A 44 1.59 1.87 -2.08
N GLU A 45 0.40 1.86 -1.49
CA GLU A 45 0.11 2.55 -0.23
C GLU A 45 0.95 2.01 0.94
N ARG A 46 1.46 0.78 0.84
CA ARG A 46 2.39 0.20 1.81
C ARG A 46 3.71 -0.09 1.12
N PRO A 47 4.85 0.36 1.67
CA PRO A 47 6.14 -0.07 1.16
C PRO A 47 6.23 -1.58 1.29
N THR A 48 6.85 -2.22 0.30
CA THR A 48 7.31 -3.60 0.44
C THR A 48 8.30 -3.69 1.61
N LEU A 49 8.51 -4.91 2.14
CA LEU A 49 9.51 -5.10 3.19
C LEU A 49 10.90 -4.66 2.75
N GLU A 50 11.25 -4.90 1.48
CA GLU A 50 12.54 -4.52 0.89
C GLU A 50 12.70 -3.00 0.81
N GLU A 51 11.70 -2.29 0.27
CA GLU A 51 11.68 -0.83 0.26
C GLU A 51 11.71 -0.27 1.69
N TRP A 52 10.98 -0.89 2.62
CA TRP A 52 10.96 -0.45 4.01
C TRP A 52 12.33 -0.64 4.70
N ILE A 53 13.03 -1.74 4.45
CA ILE A 53 14.39 -1.97 4.95
C ILE A 53 15.35 -0.94 4.34
N GLU A 54 15.23 -0.66 3.04
CA GLU A 54 16.08 0.34 2.38
C GLU A 54 15.85 1.74 2.98
N GLU A 55 14.60 2.14 3.12
CA GLU A 55 14.23 3.46 3.66
C GLU A 55 14.63 3.59 5.13
N THR A 56 14.40 2.57 5.96
CA THR A 56 14.81 2.59 7.37
C THR A 56 16.33 2.54 7.54
N GLY A 57 17.06 1.88 6.64
CA GLY A 57 18.51 1.86 6.62
C GLY A 57 19.15 3.23 6.34
N LYS A 58 18.42 4.17 5.72
CA LYS A 58 18.86 5.56 5.50
C LYS A 58 18.76 6.42 6.75
N LEU A 59 18.03 5.97 7.77
CA LEU A 59 17.83 6.73 9.01
C LEU A 59 18.99 6.49 10.00
N PRO A 60 19.34 7.50 10.83
CA PRO A 60 20.30 7.30 11.91
C PRO A 60 19.87 6.17 12.84
N ARG A 61 20.85 5.37 13.28
CA ARG A 61 20.59 4.32 14.27
C ARG A 61 20.17 4.97 15.59
N VAL A 62 19.07 4.48 16.17
CA VAL A 62 18.68 4.81 17.54
C VAL A 62 19.51 3.94 18.49
N GLU A 63 20.17 4.58 19.44
CA GLU A 63 20.95 3.92 20.50
C GLU A 63 20.22 3.98 21.84
N GLY A 64 20.51 3.03 22.74
CA GLY A 64 19.97 3.03 24.10
C GLY A 64 18.51 2.56 24.25
N ILE A 65 17.82 2.23 23.15
CA ILE A 65 16.44 1.72 23.17
C ILE A 65 16.37 0.34 22.55
N SER A 66 15.77 -0.62 23.26
CA SER A 66 15.50 -1.96 22.74
C SER A 66 14.27 -1.95 21.84
N GLY A 67 14.45 -2.16 20.54
CA GLY A 67 13.32 -2.25 19.60
C GLY A 67 12.34 -3.37 19.96
N ALA A 68 12.82 -4.48 20.53
CA ALA A 68 11.97 -5.57 20.99
C ALA A 68 11.10 -5.19 22.19
N GLU A 69 11.59 -4.30 23.06
CA GLU A 69 10.84 -3.80 24.20
C GLU A 69 9.75 -2.82 23.76
N LEU A 70 10.09 -1.90 22.85
CA LEU A 70 9.15 -0.96 22.26
C LEU A 70 7.98 -1.69 21.55
N ILE A 71 8.27 -2.76 20.80
CA ILE A 71 7.21 -3.57 20.15
C ILE A 71 6.32 -4.26 21.20
N ARG A 72 6.88 -4.74 22.30
CA ARG A 72 6.09 -5.37 23.37
C ARG A 72 5.20 -4.37 24.09
N GLU A 73 5.68 -3.14 24.29
CA GLU A 73 4.92 -2.04 24.87
C GLU A 73 3.73 -1.66 23.97
N ILE A 74 3.97 -1.38 22.68
CA ILE A 74 2.91 -1.05 21.71
C ILE A 74 1.83 -2.14 21.64
N ARG A 75 2.22 -3.42 21.69
CA ARG A 75 1.25 -4.54 21.67
C ARG A 75 0.39 -4.56 22.93
N ARG A 76 0.99 -4.29 24.09
CA ARG A 76 0.28 -4.24 25.36
C ARG A 76 -0.75 -3.11 25.37
N GLU A 77 -0.34 -1.91 24.93
CA GLU A 77 -1.25 -0.76 24.82
C GLU A 77 -2.42 -1.04 23.86
N ALA A 78 -2.17 -1.74 22.75
CA ALA A 78 -3.22 -2.12 21.80
C ALA A 78 -4.20 -3.17 22.35
N GLU A 79 -3.73 -4.06 23.24
CA GLU A 79 -4.58 -5.05 23.91
C GLU A 79 -5.41 -4.43 25.04
N GLU A 80 -4.82 -3.52 25.82
CA GLU A 80 -5.49 -2.79 26.91
C GLU A 80 -6.52 -1.78 26.38
N GLY A 81 -6.26 -1.13 25.24
CA GLY A 81 -7.20 -0.20 24.60
C GLY A 81 -8.42 -0.85 23.90
N LEU A 82 -8.53 -2.18 23.94
CA LEU A 82 -9.69 -2.93 23.43
C LEU A 82 -10.70 -3.29 24.53
N GLU A 83 -10.42 -2.95 25.80
CA GLU A 83 -11.30 -3.23 26.95
C GLU A 83 -12.27 -2.07 27.29
N ASP A 84 -12.22 -0.94 26.56
CA ASP A 84 -13.17 0.20 26.62
C ASP A 84 -14.11 0.25 25.40
#